data_AF-A0A929G261-F1
#
_entry.id   AF-A0A929G261-F1
#
_cell.length_a   1.000
_cell.length_b   1.000
_cell.length_c   1.000
_cell.angle_alpha   90.00
_cell.angle_beta   90.00
_cell.angle_gamma   90.00
#
_symmetry.space_group_name_H-M   'P 1'
#
loop_
_entity.id
_entity.type
_entity.pdbx_description
1 polymer ?
#
loop_
_entity_poly.entity_id
_entity_poly.type
_entity_poly.pdbx_seq_one_letter_code
_entity_poly.pdbx_strand_id
1 'polypeptide(L)'
;MNTPHDILYKSEAYLNIKRFKIFKNSILIYEANYNELLKSFYRHEKLNLAELLDKPNGRKILYKHHDKISSHLFNYLASTFSLIRATSVYYNECFKPKDLIIEYDNKIKKEVNSQAVKKFIDDLRNYIQHKEIPDIVTQTVFEANPSIDFKSYIKFQTEDLLKYKKWSKLSKEYIKDNAKSLIIPKAVNDFHLIFKSFTDWFIQQVEDCLQDDRNKVEKLRLKMNTEFVKLNVHWYFEFGDQNISGFEKTFLPKFTKWEKIVIKREKNRGRRVVKILSTIKKYVNINKDFEARVTDLYK
;
A
#
# COMPACT_ATOMS: atom_id res chain seq x y z
N MET A 1 -29.12 22.94 5.29
CA MET A 1 -28.78 21.90 6.29
C MET A 1 -27.81 20.91 5.66
N ASN A 2 -26.78 20.45 6.39
CA ASN A 2 -25.89 19.38 5.90
C ASN A 2 -26.69 18.07 5.78
N THR A 3 -26.55 17.35 4.67
CA THR A 3 -27.17 16.03 4.53
C THR A 3 -26.52 15.02 5.49
N PRO A 4 -27.20 13.92 5.89
CA PRO A 4 -26.57 12.83 6.64
C PRO A 4 -25.28 12.30 5.97
N HIS A 5 -25.23 12.35 4.64
CA HIS A 5 -24.05 12.09 3.84
C HIS A 5 -22.94 13.11 4.15
N ASP A 6 -23.22 14.41 4.07
CA ASP A 6 -22.25 15.47 4.41
C ASP A 6 -21.69 15.33 5.84
N ILE A 7 -22.53 14.98 6.81
CA ILE A 7 -22.11 14.79 8.21
C ILE A 7 -21.06 13.68 8.34
N LEU A 8 -21.26 12.55 7.65
CA LEU A 8 -20.28 11.45 7.67
C LEU A 8 -18.98 11.85 6.97
N TYR A 9 -19.05 12.28 5.71
CA TYR A 9 -17.87 12.44 4.86
C TYR A 9 -17.04 13.70 5.18
N LYS A 10 -17.62 14.67 5.89
CA LYS A 10 -16.91 15.83 6.42
C LYS A 10 -16.46 15.66 7.88
N SER A 11 -16.84 14.56 8.55
CA SER A 11 -16.39 14.32 9.92
C SER A 11 -14.87 14.14 9.99
N GLU A 12 -14.24 14.69 11.02
CA GLU A 12 -12.79 14.57 11.22
C GLU A 12 -12.36 13.10 11.28
N ALA A 13 -13.14 12.25 11.96
CA ALA A 13 -12.90 10.82 12.07
C ALA A 13 -12.85 10.12 10.70
N TYR A 14 -13.78 10.45 9.79
CA TYR A 14 -13.76 9.90 8.43
C TYR A 14 -12.54 10.39 7.64
N LEU A 15 -12.20 11.68 7.77
CA LEU A 15 -11.04 12.26 7.09
C LEU A 15 -9.72 11.66 7.58
N ASN A 16 -9.57 11.39 8.87
CA ASN A 16 -8.39 10.73 9.44
C ASN A 16 -8.22 9.30 8.88
N ILE A 17 -9.29 8.51 8.84
CA ILE A 17 -9.26 7.17 8.22
C ILE A 17 -8.92 7.25 6.73
N LYS A 18 -9.46 8.26 6.02
CA LYS A 18 -9.17 8.48 4.60
C LYS A 18 -7.70 8.84 4.37
N ARG A 19 -7.14 9.75 5.17
CA ARG A 19 -5.71 10.13 5.11
C ARG A 19 -4.81 8.92 5.35
N PHE A 20 -5.13 8.09 6.34
CA PHE A 20 -4.40 6.85 6.59
C PHE A 20 -4.45 5.89 5.40
N LYS A 21 -5.62 5.74 4.77
CA LYS A 21 -5.74 4.92 3.54
C LYS A 21 -4.86 5.46 2.41
N ILE A 22 -4.78 6.77 2.24
CA ILE A 22 -3.91 7.42 1.23
C ILE A 22 -2.45 7.14 1.56
N PHE A 23 -2.04 7.29 2.83
CA PHE A 23 -0.69 6.96 3.29
C PHE A 23 -0.32 5.50 3.00
N LYS A 24 -1.22 4.55 3.25
CA LYS A 24 -1.00 3.12 2.91
C LYS A 24 -0.77 2.90 1.41
N ASN A 25 -1.31 3.73 0.52
CA ASN A 25 -1.02 3.61 -0.91
C ASN A 25 0.45 3.93 -1.21
N SER A 26 1.07 4.90 -0.51
CA SER A 26 2.49 5.19 -0.66
C SER A 26 3.36 4.00 -0.27
N ILE A 27 2.97 3.27 0.79
CA ILE A 27 3.63 2.03 1.20
C ILE A 27 3.51 0.96 0.11
N LEU A 28 2.31 0.76 -0.44
CA LEU A 28 2.09 -0.21 -1.52
C LEU A 28 2.92 0.11 -2.77
N ILE A 29 3.05 1.38 -3.14
CA ILE A 29 3.88 1.81 -4.27
C ILE A 29 5.36 1.51 -3.99
N TYR A 30 5.85 1.82 -2.78
CA TYR A 30 7.22 1.51 -2.37
C TYR A 30 7.50 0.00 -2.43
N GLU A 31 6.63 -0.82 -1.83
CA GLU A 31 6.74 -2.28 -1.83
C GLU A 31 6.69 -2.87 -3.25
N ALA A 32 5.81 -2.38 -4.11
CA ALA A 32 5.75 -2.82 -5.49
C ALA A 32 7.06 -2.56 -6.25
N ASN A 33 7.65 -1.38 -6.07
CA ASN A 33 8.92 -1.03 -6.73
C ASN A 33 10.11 -1.84 -6.18
N TYR A 34 10.14 -2.08 -4.87
CA TYR A 34 11.13 -2.97 -4.27
C TYR A 34 11.05 -4.39 -4.84
N ASN A 35 9.83 -4.96 -4.90
CA ASN A 35 9.61 -6.29 -5.44
C ASN A 35 9.96 -6.40 -6.93
N GLU A 36 9.65 -5.38 -7.75
CA GLU A 36 10.04 -5.36 -9.15
C GLU A 36 11.56 -5.26 -9.35
N LEU A 37 12.28 -4.57 -8.46
CA LEU A 37 13.73 -4.53 -8.48
C LEU A 37 14.33 -5.90 -8.10
N LEU A 38 13.82 -6.54 -7.05
CA LEU A 38 14.22 -7.89 -6.66
C LEU A 38 14.01 -8.92 -7.79
N LYS A 39 12.86 -8.86 -8.47
CA LYS A 39 12.59 -9.74 -9.62
C LYS A 39 13.63 -9.54 -10.73
N SER A 40 14.07 -8.31 -10.97
CA SER A 40 15.12 -8.03 -11.95
C SER A 40 16.48 -8.58 -11.54
N PHE A 41 16.84 -8.50 -10.25
CA PHE A 41 18.05 -9.16 -9.73
C PHE A 41 17.98 -10.68 -9.91
N TYR A 42 16.87 -11.30 -9.51
CA TYR A 42 16.68 -12.75 -9.63
C TYR A 42 16.72 -13.23 -11.09
N ARG A 43 16.12 -12.48 -12.01
CA ARG A 43 16.18 -12.79 -13.46
C ARG A 43 17.61 -12.71 -13.98
N HIS A 44 18.41 -11.78 -13.48
CA HIS A 44 19.81 -11.65 -13.88
C HIS A 44 20.68 -12.76 -13.31
N GLU A 45 20.49 -13.11 -12.03
CA GLU A 45 21.21 -14.21 -11.37
C GLU A 45 21.01 -15.55 -12.09
N LYS A 46 19.83 -15.76 -12.69
CA LYS A 46 19.47 -16.94 -13.49
C LYS A 46 20.03 -16.96 -14.92
N LEU A 47 20.73 -15.92 -15.37
CA LEU A 47 21.29 -15.93 -16.71
C LEU A 47 22.45 -16.93 -16.78
N ASN A 48 22.38 -17.87 -17.74
CA ASN A 48 23.55 -18.61 -18.17
C ASN A 48 24.45 -17.66 -18.97
N LEU A 49 25.38 -16.98 -18.29
CA LEU A 49 26.23 -15.97 -18.91
C LEU A 49 27.12 -16.55 -20.02
N ALA A 50 27.62 -17.78 -19.87
CA ALA A 50 28.45 -18.39 -20.90
C ALA A 50 27.66 -18.54 -22.21
N GLU A 51 26.51 -19.22 -22.14
CA GLU A 51 25.62 -19.40 -23.30
C GLU A 51 25.10 -18.07 -23.84
N LEU A 52 24.84 -17.09 -22.98
CA LEU A 52 24.41 -15.76 -23.40
C LEU A 52 25.49 -15.07 -24.21
N LEU A 53 26.74 -15.06 -23.72
CA LEU A 53 27.85 -14.33 -24.33
C LEU A 53 28.38 -15.00 -25.61
N ASP A 54 28.16 -16.30 -25.79
CA ASP A 54 28.48 -17.02 -27.04
C ASP A 54 27.57 -16.63 -28.21
N LYS A 55 26.38 -16.05 -27.94
CA LYS A 55 25.46 -15.60 -28.99
C LYS A 55 25.99 -14.30 -29.64
N PRO A 56 25.82 -14.12 -30.98
CA PRO A 56 26.28 -12.90 -31.68
C PRO A 56 25.78 -11.57 -31.09
N ASN A 57 24.63 -11.58 -30.43
CA ASN A 57 24.03 -10.40 -29.77
C ASN A 57 24.01 -10.50 -28.22
N GLY A 58 24.76 -11.44 -27.65
CA GLY A 58 24.78 -11.74 -26.22
C GLY A 58 25.00 -10.53 -25.32
N ARG A 59 26.03 -9.74 -25.65
CA ARG A 59 26.37 -8.50 -24.91
C ARG A 59 25.24 -7.48 -24.96
N LYS A 60 24.59 -7.31 -26.12
CA LYS A 60 23.45 -6.39 -26.27
C LYS A 60 22.26 -6.84 -25.43
N ILE A 61 22.02 -8.14 -25.30
CA ILE A 61 20.97 -8.69 -24.44
C ILE A 61 21.33 -8.43 -22.96
N LEU A 62 22.59 -8.68 -22.57
CA LEU A 62 23.07 -8.40 -21.22
C LEU A 62 22.89 -6.93 -20.83
N TYR A 63 23.25 -5.99 -21.71
CA TYR A 63 23.02 -4.56 -21.47
C TYR A 63 21.55 -4.21 -21.30
N LYS A 64 20.64 -4.83 -22.07
CA LYS A 64 19.18 -4.64 -21.83
C LYS A 64 18.74 -5.11 -20.44
N HIS A 65 19.36 -6.16 -19.89
CA HIS A 65 19.10 -6.57 -18.51
C HIS A 65 19.62 -5.52 -17.52
N HIS A 66 20.82 -4.98 -17.73
CA HIS A 66 21.37 -3.90 -16.92
C HIS A 66 20.49 -2.64 -16.96
N ASP A 67 20.06 -2.20 -18.14
CA ASP A 67 19.15 -1.05 -18.32
C ASP A 67 17.84 -1.22 -17.55
N LYS A 68 17.29 -2.44 -17.57
CA LYS A 68 16.05 -2.76 -16.85
C LYS A 68 16.25 -2.70 -15.34
N ILE A 69 17.41 -3.14 -14.84
CA ILE A 69 17.78 -3.09 -13.43
C ILE A 69 18.01 -1.64 -12.99
N SER A 70 18.74 -0.85 -13.79
CA SER A 70 18.90 0.58 -13.59
C SER A 70 17.58 1.33 -13.50
N SER A 71 16.65 1.02 -14.41
CA SER A 71 15.30 1.60 -14.41
C SER A 71 14.50 1.24 -13.14
N HIS A 72 14.56 -0.03 -12.72
CA HIS A 72 13.88 -0.46 -11.49
C HIS A 72 14.55 0.12 -10.23
N LEU A 73 15.86 0.28 -10.23
CA LEU A 73 16.61 0.93 -9.16
C LEU A 73 16.21 2.41 -9.04
N PHE A 74 16.13 3.12 -10.16
CA PHE A 74 15.64 4.50 -10.20
C PHE A 74 14.24 4.60 -9.57
N ASN A 75 13.32 3.73 -9.97
CA ASN A 75 11.95 3.73 -9.47
C ASN A 75 11.86 3.37 -7.99
N TYR A 76 12.64 2.40 -7.53
CA TYR A 76 12.75 2.05 -6.11
C TYR A 76 13.26 3.23 -5.29
N LEU A 77 14.31 3.92 -5.73
CA LEU A 77 14.82 5.08 -5.03
C LEU A 77 13.77 6.20 -5.03
N ALA A 78 13.14 6.51 -6.16
CA ALA A 78 12.09 7.52 -6.23
C ALA A 78 10.92 7.23 -5.25
N SER A 79 10.45 5.98 -5.20
CA SER A 79 9.37 5.58 -4.29
C SER A 79 9.81 5.55 -2.82
N THR A 80 11.06 5.18 -2.54
CA THR A 80 11.68 5.25 -1.21
C THR A 80 11.60 6.66 -0.63
N PHE A 81 12.09 7.66 -1.37
CA PHE A 81 12.07 9.05 -0.91
C PHE A 81 10.65 9.62 -0.82
N SER A 82 9.78 9.20 -1.72
CA SER A 82 8.36 9.56 -1.68
C SER A 82 7.72 9.04 -0.39
N LEU A 83 7.98 7.79 0.01
CA LEU A 83 7.46 7.22 1.25
C LEU A 83 8.06 7.87 2.49
N ILE A 84 9.38 8.09 2.55
CA ILE A 84 10.02 8.82 3.67
C ILE A 84 9.35 10.17 3.89
N ARG A 85 9.14 10.93 2.80
CA ARG A 85 8.48 12.24 2.87
C ARG A 85 7.01 12.11 3.27
N ALA A 86 6.28 11.18 2.67
CA ALA A 86 4.88 10.94 3.02
C ALA A 86 4.71 10.57 4.50
N THR A 87 5.58 9.70 5.04
CA THR A 87 5.58 9.33 6.47
C THR A 87 5.84 10.55 7.36
N SER A 88 6.85 11.35 7.04
CA SER A 88 7.17 12.55 7.82
C SER A 88 6.06 13.60 7.78
N VAL A 89 5.50 13.89 6.60
CA VAL A 89 4.39 14.84 6.45
C VAL A 89 3.16 14.33 7.20
N TYR A 90 2.83 13.04 7.05
CA TYR A 90 1.67 12.46 7.70
C TYR A 90 1.80 12.49 9.23
N TYR A 91 2.97 12.17 9.78
CA TYR A 91 3.25 12.34 11.21
C TYR A 91 3.10 13.80 11.66
N ASN A 92 3.79 14.73 10.98
CA ASN A 92 3.84 16.13 11.37
C ASN A 92 2.48 16.84 11.29
N GLU A 93 1.62 16.46 10.35
CA GLU A 93 0.30 17.10 10.19
C GLU A 93 -0.77 16.46 11.08
N CYS A 94 -0.74 15.14 11.27
CA CYS A 94 -1.86 14.42 11.88
C CYS A 94 -1.63 14.04 13.35
N PHE A 95 -0.37 13.84 13.77
CA PHE A 95 -0.05 13.25 15.06
C PHE A 95 0.77 14.17 15.94
N LYS A 96 1.81 14.81 15.39
CA LYS A 96 2.67 15.73 16.12
C LYS A 96 1.93 16.89 16.81
N PRO A 97 0.95 17.58 16.18
CA PRO A 97 0.25 18.69 16.83
C PRO A 97 -0.68 18.26 17.96
N LYS A 98 -0.95 16.95 18.07
CA LYS A 98 -1.81 16.33 19.09
C LYS A 98 -1.00 15.57 20.13
N ASP A 99 0.33 15.66 20.08
CA ASP A 99 1.28 14.89 20.88
C ASP A 99 1.00 13.37 20.83
N LEU A 100 0.54 12.89 19.68
CA LEU A 100 0.32 11.47 19.41
C LEU A 100 1.60 10.86 18.85
N ILE A 101 1.94 9.64 19.30
CA ILE A 101 3.12 8.90 18.85
C ILE A 101 4.43 9.65 19.16
N ILE A 102 4.60 10.05 20.43
CA ILE A 102 5.77 10.82 20.92
C ILE A 102 7.12 10.16 20.63
N GLU A 103 7.15 8.84 20.45
CA GLU A 103 8.36 8.07 20.17
C GLU A 103 8.87 8.22 18.73
N TYR A 104 8.06 8.78 17.81
CA TYR A 104 8.36 8.85 16.38
C TYR A 104 9.73 9.46 16.10
N ASP A 105 9.99 10.67 16.63
CA ASP A 105 11.21 11.43 16.32
C ASP A 105 12.47 10.68 16.83
N ASN A 106 12.37 10.02 17.98
CA ASN A 106 13.46 9.20 18.52
C ASN A 106 13.66 7.92 17.70
N LYS A 107 12.59 7.24 17.31
CA LYS A 107 12.66 5.96 16.61
C LYS A 107 13.17 6.12 15.18
N ILE A 108 12.65 7.09 14.41
CA ILE A 108 13.17 7.37 13.06
C ILE A 108 14.65 7.78 13.11
N LYS A 109 15.06 8.56 14.12
CA LYS A 109 16.44 8.96 14.30
C LYS A 109 17.35 7.76 14.57
N LYS A 110 16.96 6.90 15.51
CA LYS A 110 17.77 5.77 15.98
C LYS A 110 17.81 4.61 14.99
N GLU A 111 16.68 4.28 14.37
CA GLU A 111 16.54 3.07 13.56
C GLU A 111 16.80 3.33 12.08
N VAL A 112 16.55 4.54 11.59
CA VAL A 112 16.66 4.83 10.14
C VAL A 112 17.76 5.86 9.86
N ASN A 113 17.67 7.06 10.43
CA ASN A 113 18.54 8.18 10.02
C ASN A 113 19.99 8.04 10.46
N SER A 114 20.27 7.28 11.52
CA SER A 114 21.62 6.99 12.01
C SER A 114 22.35 5.91 11.19
N GLN A 115 21.65 5.21 10.31
CA GLN A 115 22.20 4.04 9.61
C GLN A 115 23.06 4.45 8.42
N ALA A 116 24.27 3.89 8.31
CA ALA A 116 25.18 4.17 7.21
C ALA A 116 24.56 3.84 5.84
N VAL A 117 23.82 2.72 5.75
CA VAL A 117 23.11 2.32 4.53
C VAL A 117 22.05 3.34 4.11
N LYS A 118 21.36 3.98 5.05
CA LYS A 118 20.41 5.05 4.73
C LYS A 118 21.15 6.23 4.09
N LYS A 119 22.29 6.64 4.66
CA LYS A 119 23.05 7.75 4.09
C LYS A 119 23.57 7.43 2.68
N PHE A 120 23.99 6.19 2.46
CA PHE A 120 24.33 5.69 1.12
C PHE A 120 23.14 5.76 0.14
N ILE A 121 21.95 5.30 0.53
CA ILE A 121 20.73 5.36 -0.29
C ILE A 121 20.33 6.82 -0.64
N ASP A 122 20.49 7.76 0.30
CA ASP A 122 20.30 9.20 0.06
C ASP A 122 21.20 9.75 -1.04
N ASP A 123 22.49 9.49 -0.89
CA ASP A 123 23.46 10.00 -1.84
C ASP A 123 23.36 9.26 -3.20
N LEU A 124 22.98 7.97 -3.19
CA LEU A 124 22.75 7.16 -4.39
C LEU A 124 21.56 7.67 -5.20
N ARG A 125 20.46 8.04 -4.54
CA ARG A 125 19.33 8.70 -5.20
C ARG A 125 19.76 10.02 -5.83
N ASN A 126 20.52 10.84 -5.10
CA ASN A 126 21.03 12.09 -5.65
C ASN A 126 21.95 11.88 -6.85
N TYR A 127 22.80 10.85 -6.81
CA TYR A 127 23.64 10.46 -7.93
C TYR A 127 22.78 10.09 -9.15
N ILE A 128 21.87 9.13 -8.98
CA ILE A 128 21.03 8.60 -10.06
C ILE A 128 20.10 9.66 -10.68
N GLN A 129 19.54 10.55 -9.85
CA GLN A 129 18.57 11.54 -10.32
C GLN A 129 19.19 12.83 -10.86
N HIS A 130 20.43 13.15 -10.48
CA HIS A 130 21.04 14.46 -10.78
C HIS A 130 22.42 14.39 -11.44
N LYS A 131 23.00 13.20 -11.60
CA LYS A 131 24.28 13.01 -12.29
C LYS A 131 24.11 12.05 -13.46
N GLU A 132 24.01 10.76 -13.18
CA GLU A 132 23.94 9.69 -14.17
C GLU A 132 23.46 8.39 -13.52
N ILE A 133 23.03 7.44 -14.34
CA ILE A 133 22.82 6.07 -13.89
C ILE A 133 24.19 5.41 -13.74
N PRO A 134 24.54 4.84 -12.57
CA PRO A 134 25.81 4.14 -12.38
C PRO A 134 25.95 3.00 -13.37
N ASP A 135 27.16 2.81 -13.90
CA ASP A 135 27.47 1.62 -14.66
C ASP A 135 27.34 0.38 -13.77
N ILE A 136 26.52 -0.53 -14.26
CA ILE A 136 26.22 -1.80 -13.62
C ILE A 136 27.03 -2.88 -14.33
N VAL A 137 27.78 -3.66 -13.56
CA VAL A 137 28.59 -4.75 -14.09
C VAL A 137 28.17 -6.08 -13.48
N THR A 138 28.31 -7.13 -14.28
CA THR A 138 28.08 -8.51 -13.83
C THR A 138 29.39 -9.12 -13.34
N GLN A 139 29.36 -9.70 -12.14
CA GLN A 139 30.46 -10.46 -11.58
C GLN A 139 30.03 -11.91 -11.37
N THR A 140 30.80 -12.83 -11.94
CA THR A 140 30.63 -14.26 -11.69
C THR A 140 31.47 -14.67 -10.49
N VAL A 141 30.87 -15.36 -9.53
CA VAL A 141 31.55 -15.93 -8.37
C VAL A 141 31.36 -17.44 -8.40
N PHE A 142 32.46 -18.17 -8.19
CA PHE A 142 32.43 -19.61 -8.00
C PHE A 142 32.00 -19.91 -6.56
N GLU A 143 30.89 -20.63 -6.37
CA GLU A 143 30.51 -21.15 -5.07
C GLU A 143 30.86 -22.64 -5.01
N ALA A 144 31.74 -23.02 -4.07
CA ALA A 144 32.08 -24.41 -3.82
C ALA A 144 30.92 -25.13 -3.10
N ASN A 145 29.90 -25.53 -3.86
CA ASN A 145 28.79 -26.38 -3.43
C ASN A 145 28.91 -27.76 -4.15
N PRO A 146 28.22 -28.86 -3.73
CA PRO A 146 28.36 -30.18 -4.38
C PRO A 146 27.94 -30.17 -5.85
N SER A 147 27.13 -29.19 -6.25
CA SER A 147 26.82 -28.85 -7.63
C SER A 147 27.76 -27.70 -8.00
N ILE A 148 28.69 -27.92 -8.93
CA ILE A 148 29.55 -26.86 -9.46
C ILE A 148 28.65 -25.82 -10.13
N ASP A 149 28.28 -24.77 -9.40
CA ASP A 149 27.40 -23.71 -9.86
C ASP A 149 28.12 -22.36 -9.78
N PHE A 150 28.09 -21.63 -10.89
CA PHE A 150 28.53 -20.25 -10.95
C PHE A 150 27.34 -19.34 -10.67
N LYS A 151 27.46 -18.44 -9.70
CA LYS A 151 26.46 -17.40 -9.46
C LYS A 151 26.91 -16.08 -10.04
N SER A 152 25.97 -15.41 -10.71
CA SER A 152 26.19 -14.12 -11.35
C SER A 152 25.51 -13.03 -10.53
N TYR A 153 26.32 -12.11 -10.02
CA TYR A 153 25.85 -11.00 -9.21
C TYR A 153 26.01 -9.68 -9.94
N ILE A 154 25.18 -8.72 -9.54
CA ILE A 154 25.24 -7.36 -10.02
C ILE A 154 25.92 -6.49 -8.99
N LYS A 155 26.92 -5.74 -9.43
CA LYS A 155 27.57 -4.71 -8.62
C LYS A 155 27.64 -3.39 -9.38
N PHE A 156 27.79 -2.32 -8.63
CA PHE A 156 28.25 -1.06 -9.19
C PHE A 156 29.74 -1.13 -9.51
N GLN A 157 30.16 -0.41 -10.54
CA GLN A 157 31.57 -0.09 -10.75
C GLN A 157 32.00 0.97 -9.73
N THR A 158 32.71 0.54 -8.68
CA THR A 158 32.96 1.36 -7.49
C THR A 158 33.94 2.51 -7.76
N GLU A 159 34.84 2.34 -8.72
CA GLU A 159 35.75 3.38 -9.20
C GLU A 159 34.97 4.58 -9.76
N ASP A 160 33.90 4.33 -10.52
CA ASP A 160 33.07 5.39 -11.11
C ASP A 160 32.18 6.06 -10.08
N LEU A 161 31.65 5.28 -9.13
CA LEU A 161 30.94 5.85 -7.99
C LEU A 161 31.85 6.83 -7.23
N LEU A 162 33.08 6.43 -6.87
CA LEU A 162 33.98 7.25 -6.06
C LEU A 162 34.43 8.55 -6.74
N LYS A 163 34.32 8.68 -8.08
CA LYS A 163 34.57 9.95 -8.80
C LYS A 163 33.58 11.05 -8.42
N TYR A 164 32.40 10.72 -7.90
CA TYR A 164 31.41 11.73 -7.54
C TYR A 164 31.73 12.41 -6.20
N LYS A 165 32.10 13.69 -6.28
CA LYS A 165 32.56 14.45 -5.10
C LYS A 165 31.50 14.63 -4.01
N LYS A 166 30.21 14.58 -4.35
CA LYS A 166 29.09 14.84 -3.43
C LYS A 166 28.67 13.65 -2.57
N TRP A 167 29.35 12.50 -2.64
CA TRP A 167 29.17 11.45 -1.62
C TRP A 167 29.56 12.00 -0.25
N SER A 168 28.69 11.81 0.74
CA SER A 168 29.03 12.12 2.14
C SER A 168 30.11 11.18 2.68
N LYS A 169 30.67 11.55 3.83
CA LYS A 169 31.71 10.75 4.51
C LYS A 169 31.21 9.32 4.80
N LEU A 170 30.03 9.18 5.41
CA LEU A 170 29.42 7.88 5.73
C LEU A 170 29.16 7.04 4.48
N SER A 171 28.70 7.66 3.38
CA SER A 171 28.52 6.93 2.12
C SER A 171 29.84 6.46 1.53
N LYS A 172 30.90 7.27 1.61
CA LYS A 172 32.24 6.86 1.15
C LYS A 172 32.79 5.71 1.99
N GLU A 173 32.60 5.74 3.30
CA GLU A 173 32.95 4.64 4.21
C GLU A 173 32.17 3.38 3.83
N TYR A 174 30.84 3.48 3.69
CA TYR A 174 30.01 2.37 3.25
C TYR A 174 30.44 1.79 1.89
N ILE A 175 30.74 2.63 0.89
CA ILE A 175 31.23 2.20 -0.43
C ILE A 175 32.57 1.46 -0.28
N LYS A 176 33.50 1.98 0.53
CA LYS A 176 34.83 1.37 0.75
C LYS A 176 34.74 0.04 1.48
N ASP A 177 33.97 -0.02 2.56
CA ASP A 177 33.78 -1.23 3.38
C ASP A 177 33.13 -2.35 2.58
N ASN A 178 32.36 -1.99 1.54
CA ASN A 178 31.70 -2.92 0.63
C ASN A 178 32.35 -2.94 -0.77
N ALA A 179 33.52 -2.32 -1.00
CA ALA A 179 34.02 -2.05 -2.36
C ALA A 179 34.26 -3.30 -3.20
N LYS A 180 34.67 -4.41 -2.56
CA LYS A 180 34.90 -5.70 -3.23
C LYS A 180 33.59 -6.43 -3.59
N SER A 181 32.47 -6.01 -2.99
CA SER A 181 31.19 -6.71 -3.01
C SER A 181 30.02 -5.73 -2.90
N LEU A 182 30.08 -4.56 -3.55
CA LEU A 182 29.00 -3.55 -3.48
C LEU A 182 27.83 -4.04 -4.34
N ILE A 183 27.23 -5.12 -3.85
CA ILE A 183 26.14 -5.86 -4.41
C ILE A 183 24.94 -4.95 -4.19
N ILE A 184 24.47 -4.36 -5.28
CA ILE A 184 23.28 -3.49 -5.31
C ILE A 184 22.13 -4.13 -4.53
N PRO A 185 21.83 -5.44 -4.71
CA PRO A 185 20.85 -6.14 -3.88
C PRO A 185 21.04 -5.98 -2.37
N LYS A 186 22.27 -6.06 -1.84
CA LYS A 186 22.51 -6.00 -0.40
C LYS A 186 22.12 -4.64 0.17
N ALA A 187 22.61 -3.55 -0.43
CA ALA A 187 22.31 -2.20 0.05
C ALA A 187 20.80 -1.87 -0.01
N VAL A 188 20.13 -2.31 -1.09
CA VAL A 188 18.69 -2.17 -1.26
C VAL A 188 17.93 -2.98 -0.20
N ASN A 189 18.31 -4.23 0.03
CA ASN A 189 17.65 -5.11 1.01
C ASN A 189 17.86 -4.64 2.44
N ASP A 190 19.10 -4.32 2.81
CA ASP A 190 19.45 -3.86 4.16
C ASP A 190 18.63 -2.61 4.52
N PHE A 191 18.58 -1.62 3.62
CA PHE A 191 17.78 -0.43 3.85
C PHE A 191 16.27 -0.75 3.84
N HIS A 192 15.81 -1.59 2.90
CA HIS A 192 14.41 -1.96 2.84
C HIS A 192 13.93 -2.60 4.15
N LEU A 193 14.68 -3.53 4.72
CA LEU A 193 14.32 -4.20 5.98
C LEU A 193 14.25 -3.21 7.15
N ILE A 194 15.23 -2.32 7.26
CA ILE A 194 15.25 -1.26 8.28
C ILE A 194 14.01 -0.37 8.14
N PHE A 195 13.77 0.14 6.93
CA PHE A 195 12.68 1.10 6.72
C PHE A 195 11.31 0.43 6.82
N LYS A 196 11.18 -0.82 6.35
CA LYS A 196 9.98 -1.62 6.51
C LYS A 196 9.63 -1.83 7.97
N SER A 197 10.60 -2.25 8.78
CA SER A 197 10.41 -2.43 10.23
C SER A 197 9.89 -1.15 10.90
N PHE A 198 10.50 0.00 10.58
CA PHE A 198 10.03 1.29 11.05
C PHE A 198 8.60 1.60 10.58
N THR A 199 8.28 1.40 9.30
CA THR A 199 6.94 1.69 8.77
C THR A 199 5.87 0.77 9.33
N ASP A 200 6.16 -0.51 9.57
CA ASP A 200 5.23 -1.47 10.17
C ASP A 200 4.91 -1.05 11.62
N TRP A 201 5.92 -0.66 12.39
CA TRP A 201 5.71 -0.08 13.71
C TRP A 201 4.85 1.18 13.64
N PHE A 202 5.16 2.12 12.74
CA PHE A 202 4.41 3.37 12.63
C PHE A 202 2.95 3.12 12.24
N ILE A 203 2.69 2.17 11.35
CA ILE A 203 1.34 1.73 11.00
C ILE A 203 0.59 1.24 12.24
N GLN A 204 1.21 0.43 13.09
CA GLN A 204 0.56 -0.07 14.30
C GLN A 204 0.17 1.08 15.23
N GLN A 205 1.07 2.03 15.45
CA GLN A 205 0.79 3.22 16.28
C GLN A 205 -0.37 4.06 15.71
N VAL A 206 -0.42 4.22 14.38
CA VAL A 206 -1.51 4.92 13.70
C VAL A 206 -2.83 4.17 13.82
N GLU A 207 -2.83 2.84 13.67
CA GLU A 207 -4.03 2.02 13.82
C GLU A 207 -4.62 2.17 15.23
N ASP A 208 -3.78 2.15 16.26
CA ASP A 208 -4.19 2.33 17.65
C ASP A 208 -4.85 3.72 17.86
N CYS A 209 -4.24 4.78 17.32
CA CYS A 209 -4.81 6.14 17.38
C CYS A 209 -6.15 6.28 16.64
N LEU A 210 -6.38 5.48 15.60
CA LEU A 210 -7.58 5.57 14.75
C LEU A 210 -8.74 4.71 15.25
N GLN A 211 -8.58 3.94 16.33
CA GLN A 211 -9.62 3.04 16.81
C GLN A 211 -10.91 3.79 17.18
N ASP A 212 -10.80 4.93 17.87
CA ASP A 212 -11.95 5.76 18.22
C ASP A 212 -12.61 6.39 17.00
N ASP A 213 -11.81 6.82 16.02
CA ASP A 213 -12.32 7.37 14.77
C ASP A 213 -13.09 6.32 13.96
N ARG A 214 -12.62 5.06 13.95
CA ARG A 214 -13.34 3.93 13.34
C ARG A 214 -14.70 3.71 14.02
N ASN A 215 -14.73 3.73 15.35
CA ASN A 215 -15.95 3.58 16.12
C ASN A 215 -16.95 4.74 15.84
N LYS A 216 -16.45 5.98 15.77
CA LYS A 216 -17.27 7.16 15.43
C LYS A 216 -17.85 7.07 14.02
N VAL A 217 -17.03 6.70 13.04
CA VAL A 217 -17.45 6.54 11.65
C VAL A 217 -18.52 5.46 11.51
N GLU A 218 -18.40 4.34 12.23
CA GLU A 218 -19.39 3.28 12.19
C GLU A 218 -20.73 3.72 12.79
N LYS A 219 -20.71 4.45 13.92
CA LYS A 219 -21.91 5.05 14.50
C LYS A 219 -22.57 6.05 13.55
N LEU A 220 -21.79 6.90 12.89
CA LEU A 220 -22.32 7.86 11.91
C LEU A 220 -22.91 7.17 10.68
N ARG A 221 -22.28 6.10 10.19
CA ARG A 221 -22.82 5.27 9.11
C ARG A 221 -24.14 4.62 9.49
N LEU A 222 -24.24 4.08 10.70
CA LEU A 222 -25.47 3.47 11.19
C LEU A 222 -26.61 4.49 11.23
N LYS A 223 -26.37 5.67 11.82
CA LYS A 223 -27.34 6.77 11.85
C LYS A 223 -27.78 7.19 10.44
N MET A 224 -26.81 7.37 9.54
CA MET A 224 -27.07 7.72 8.14
C MET A 224 -27.93 6.66 7.44
N ASN A 225 -27.59 5.38 7.60
CA ASN A 225 -28.36 4.27 7.02
C ASN A 225 -29.77 4.21 7.60
N THR A 226 -29.93 4.40 8.91
CA THR A 226 -31.24 4.49 9.57
C THR A 226 -32.12 5.58 8.95
N GLU A 227 -31.61 6.80 8.79
CA GLU A 227 -32.37 7.89 8.17
C GLU A 227 -32.70 7.61 6.70
N PHE A 228 -31.78 7.01 5.94
CA PHE A 228 -32.08 6.60 4.55
C PHE A 228 -33.15 5.51 4.47
N VAL A 229 -33.10 4.50 5.34
CA VAL A 229 -34.10 3.43 5.34
C VAL A 229 -35.46 3.99 5.77
N LYS A 230 -35.52 4.88 6.77
CA LYS A 230 -36.77 5.58 7.16
C LYS A 230 -37.40 6.31 5.99
N LEU A 231 -36.62 7.15 5.30
CA LEU A 231 -37.08 7.85 4.10
C LEU A 231 -37.55 6.84 3.05
N ASN A 232 -36.74 5.84 2.72
CA ASN A 232 -37.11 4.85 1.72
C ASN A 232 -38.39 4.07 2.07
N VAL A 233 -38.64 3.74 3.34
CA VAL A 233 -39.91 3.12 3.76
C VAL A 233 -41.08 4.07 3.49
N HIS A 234 -40.95 5.34 3.87
CA HIS A 234 -41.98 6.35 3.64
C HIS A 234 -42.25 6.56 2.14
N TRP A 235 -41.21 6.83 1.34
CA TRP A 235 -41.32 7.04 -0.10
C TRP A 235 -41.78 5.79 -0.85
N TYR A 236 -41.38 4.60 -0.42
CA TYR A 236 -41.84 3.36 -1.03
C TYR A 236 -43.34 3.12 -0.76
N PHE A 237 -43.84 3.52 0.41
CA PHE A 237 -45.26 3.43 0.71
C PHE A 237 -46.11 4.34 -0.18
N GLU A 238 -45.59 5.51 -0.53
CA GLU A 238 -46.30 6.52 -1.32
C GLU A 238 -46.12 6.36 -2.84
N PHE A 239 -44.92 5.95 -3.30
CA PHE A 239 -44.53 5.99 -4.72
C PHE A 239 -43.73 4.78 -5.19
N GLY A 240 -43.64 3.72 -4.37
CA GLY A 240 -42.75 2.60 -4.62
C GLY A 240 -43.09 1.77 -5.87
N ASP A 241 -42.06 1.36 -6.60
CA ASP A 241 -42.18 0.36 -7.66
C ASP A 241 -42.84 -0.93 -7.13
N GLN A 242 -43.91 -1.36 -7.79
CA GLN A 242 -44.70 -2.55 -7.46
C GLN A 242 -44.02 -3.84 -7.97
N ASN A 243 -42.69 -3.90 -7.98
CA ASN A 243 -41.94 -5.10 -8.37
C ASN A 243 -40.71 -5.35 -7.49
N ILE A 244 -40.32 -6.62 -7.40
CA ILE A 244 -39.21 -7.11 -6.56
C ILE A 244 -37.90 -6.38 -6.89
N SER A 245 -37.61 -6.15 -8.18
CA SER A 245 -36.34 -5.55 -8.61
C SER A 245 -36.20 -4.10 -8.13
N GLY A 246 -37.26 -3.30 -8.28
CA GLY A 246 -37.33 -1.93 -7.79
C GLY A 246 -37.20 -1.87 -6.26
N PHE A 247 -37.93 -2.72 -5.54
CA PHE A 247 -37.83 -2.82 -4.09
C PHE A 247 -36.40 -3.17 -3.63
N GLU A 248 -35.79 -4.21 -4.20
CA GLU A 248 -34.43 -4.61 -3.82
C GLU A 248 -33.38 -3.53 -4.18
N LYS A 249 -33.52 -2.86 -5.32
CA LYS A 249 -32.64 -1.75 -5.71
C LYS A 249 -32.72 -0.57 -4.75
N THR A 250 -33.89 -0.32 -4.17
CA THR A 250 -34.10 0.76 -3.19
C THR A 250 -33.43 0.45 -1.85
N PHE A 251 -33.60 -0.77 -1.32
CA PHE A 251 -33.18 -1.10 0.04
C PHE A 251 -31.80 -1.76 0.12
N LEU A 252 -31.47 -2.70 -0.77
CA LEU A 252 -30.22 -3.46 -0.65
C LEU A 252 -28.98 -2.59 -0.60
N PRO A 253 -28.81 -1.51 -1.40
CA PRO A 253 -27.60 -0.68 -1.34
C PRO A 253 -27.34 -0.06 0.03
N LYS A 254 -28.36 0.11 0.88
CA LYS A 254 -28.27 0.75 2.20
C LYS A 254 -27.88 -0.21 3.33
N PHE A 255 -27.98 -1.51 3.10
CA PHE A 255 -27.57 -2.51 4.10
C PHE A 255 -26.05 -2.69 4.16
N THR A 256 -25.58 -3.25 5.27
CA THR A 256 -24.16 -3.59 5.44
C THR A 256 -23.71 -4.65 4.42
N LYS A 257 -22.39 -4.81 4.26
CA LYS A 257 -21.83 -5.83 3.35
C LYS A 257 -22.29 -7.25 3.73
N TRP A 258 -22.33 -7.57 5.01
CA TRP A 258 -22.75 -8.89 5.49
C TRP A 258 -24.24 -9.15 5.27
N GLU A 259 -25.10 -8.18 5.56
CA GLU A 259 -26.53 -8.29 5.31
C GLU A 259 -26.83 -8.51 3.83
N LYS A 260 -26.16 -7.76 2.94
CA LYS A 260 -26.24 -7.97 1.48
C LYS A 260 -25.86 -9.39 1.08
N ILE A 261 -24.77 -9.94 1.65
CA ILE A 261 -24.32 -11.30 1.34
C ILE A 261 -25.35 -12.33 1.79
N VAL A 262 -25.86 -12.21 3.02
CA VAL A 262 -26.87 -13.12 3.59
C VAL A 262 -28.15 -13.11 2.76
N ILE A 263 -28.61 -11.94 2.32
CA ILE A 263 -29.81 -11.79 1.48
C ILE A 263 -29.56 -12.33 0.07
N LYS A 264 -28.43 -11.97 -0.57
CA LYS A 264 -28.11 -12.39 -1.94
C LYS A 264 -27.96 -13.91 -2.08
N ARG A 265 -27.48 -14.59 -1.03
CA ARG A 265 -27.35 -16.06 -1.00
C ARG A 265 -28.68 -16.79 -0.84
N GLU A 266 -29.74 -16.10 -0.41
CA GLU A 266 -31.07 -16.70 -0.31
C GLU A 266 -31.74 -16.75 -1.69
N LYS A 267 -31.93 -17.98 -2.19
CA LYS A 267 -32.56 -18.25 -3.49
C LYS A 267 -34.08 -18.34 -3.37
N ASN A 268 -34.61 -18.71 -2.22
CA ASN A 268 -36.05 -18.80 -2.01
C ASN A 268 -36.64 -17.40 -1.80
N ARG A 269 -37.58 -16.98 -2.66
CA ARG A 269 -38.19 -15.64 -2.65
C ARG A 269 -38.84 -15.30 -1.30
N GLY A 270 -39.65 -16.22 -0.76
CA GLY A 270 -40.31 -16.04 0.54
C GLY A 270 -39.32 -15.86 1.70
N ARG A 271 -38.28 -16.69 1.77
CA ARG A 271 -37.23 -16.53 2.80
C ARG A 271 -36.41 -15.26 2.60
N ARG A 272 -36.21 -14.84 1.35
CA ARG A 272 -35.45 -13.64 0.99
C ARG A 272 -36.18 -12.37 1.46
N VAL A 273 -37.49 -12.27 1.21
CA VAL A 273 -38.28 -11.11 1.67
C VAL A 273 -38.32 -11.03 3.20
N VAL A 274 -38.43 -12.17 3.89
CA VAL A 274 -38.34 -12.21 5.36
C VAL A 274 -36.99 -11.69 5.86
N LYS A 275 -35.88 -12.05 5.20
CA LYS A 275 -34.54 -11.54 5.53
C LYS A 275 -34.39 -10.03 5.24
N ILE A 276 -35.01 -9.53 4.18
CA ILE A 276 -34.98 -8.10 3.86
C ILE A 276 -35.80 -7.33 4.89
N LEU A 277 -37.04 -7.75 5.17
CA LEU A 277 -37.91 -7.10 6.16
C LEU A 277 -37.30 -7.14 7.56
N SER A 278 -36.73 -8.27 7.98
CA SER A 278 -36.04 -8.36 9.27
C SER A 278 -34.82 -7.44 9.34
N THR A 279 -34.13 -7.23 8.21
CA THR A 279 -33.03 -6.26 8.12
C THR A 279 -33.55 -4.83 8.19
N ILE A 280 -34.63 -4.47 7.48
CA ILE A 280 -35.27 -3.15 7.56
C ILE A 280 -35.69 -2.83 9.01
N LYS A 281 -36.28 -3.80 9.71
CA LYS A 281 -36.69 -3.68 11.12
C LYS A 281 -35.57 -3.35 12.08
N LYS A 282 -34.30 -3.65 11.74
CA LYS A 282 -33.15 -3.21 12.56
C LYS A 282 -32.92 -1.70 12.49
N TYR A 283 -33.37 -1.05 11.42
CA TYR A 283 -33.13 0.36 11.14
C TYR A 283 -34.36 1.24 11.43
N VAL A 284 -35.57 0.72 11.20
CA VAL A 284 -36.81 1.47 11.37
C VAL A 284 -37.97 0.55 11.74
N ASN A 285 -38.88 1.05 12.57
CA ASN A 285 -40.17 0.39 12.82
C ASN A 285 -41.05 0.50 11.57
N ILE A 286 -41.40 -0.64 10.98
CA ILE A 286 -42.36 -0.73 9.87
C ILE A 286 -43.70 -1.23 10.39
N ASN A 287 -44.80 -0.76 9.79
CA ASN A 287 -46.14 -1.20 10.16
C ASN A 287 -46.52 -2.51 9.44
N LYS A 288 -47.61 -3.16 9.90
CA LYS A 288 -48.10 -4.41 9.31
C LYS A 288 -48.50 -4.26 7.85
N ASP A 289 -48.99 -3.09 7.45
CA ASP A 289 -49.43 -2.84 6.08
C ASP A 289 -48.25 -2.82 5.09
N PHE A 290 -47.14 -2.20 5.48
CA PHE A 290 -45.90 -2.24 4.70
C PHE A 290 -45.37 -3.67 4.57
N GLU A 291 -45.38 -4.44 5.66
CA GLU A 291 -44.96 -5.85 5.64
C GLU A 291 -45.83 -6.70 4.73
N ALA A 292 -47.15 -6.53 4.79
CA ALA A 292 -48.10 -7.25 3.95
C ALA A 292 -47.87 -6.93 2.47
N ARG A 293 -47.81 -5.64 2.10
CA ARG A 293 -47.55 -5.19 0.73
C ARG A 293 -46.24 -5.76 0.18
N VAL A 294 -45.16 -5.67 0.95
CA VAL A 294 -43.86 -6.19 0.52
C VAL A 294 -43.87 -7.71 0.42
N THR A 295 -44.55 -8.42 1.33
CA THR A 295 -44.66 -9.88 1.25
C THR A 295 -45.45 -10.31 0.02
N ASP A 296 -46.53 -9.60 -0.31
CA ASP A 296 -47.35 -9.88 -1.49
C ASP A 296 -46.57 -9.70 -2.81
N LEU A 297 -45.63 -8.76 -2.87
CA LEU A 297 -44.75 -8.60 -4.03
C LEU A 297 -43.84 -9.81 -4.31
N TYR A 298 -43.62 -10.66 -3.31
CA TYR A 298 -42.75 -11.84 -3.39
C TYR A 298 -43.52 -13.16 -3.49
N LYS A 299 -44.86 -13.11 -3.51
CA LYS A 299 -45.73 -14.24 -3.86
C LYS A 299 -45.71 -14.46 -5.37
#